data_AF-A0A0F9PUR9-F1
#
_entry.id   AF-A0A0F9PUR9-F1
#
_cell.length_a   1.000
_cell.length_b   1.000
_cell.length_c   1.000
_cell.angle_alpha   90.00
_cell.angle_beta   90.00
_cell.angle_gamma   90.00
#
_symmetry.space_group_name_H-M   'P 1'
#
loop_
_entity.id
_entity.type
_entity.pdbx_description
1 polymer ?
#
loop_
_entity_poly.entity_id
_entity_poly.type
_entity_poly.pdbx_seq_one_letter_code
_entity_poly.pdbx_strand_id
1 'polypeptide(L)'
;MASVQFLFTAFDRRNPETGRQKCRLCEKPAEPPKRFYCSDECSELFQLALSWPAARYWALKRDNHRCVKCGKVVAGSHHEYNEETKRLVWSEEIANVHHVIPVAYLWTQIRIALGDLEGNERTWRAQQLKSIVFFHLDNLITLCEIPCHKEEHESGWYEKFRMKETGQKTLEVFSHK
;
A
#
# COMPACT_ATOMS: atom_id res chain seq x y z
N MET A 1 12.53 -14.52 4.83
CA MET A 1 11.22 -14.61 4.16
C MET A 1 10.16 -14.39 5.22
N ALA A 2 9.49 -13.24 5.22
CA ALA A 2 8.39 -12.95 6.16
C ALA A 2 7.09 -13.45 5.52
N SER A 3 6.42 -14.42 6.15
CA SER A 3 5.07 -14.79 5.75
C SER A 3 4.16 -13.58 5.97
N VAL A 4 3.34 -13.23 4.98
CA VAL A 4 2.27 -12.24 5.14
C VAL A 4 1.16 -12.92 5.94
N GLN A 5 1.40 -13.08 7.23
CA GLN A 5 0.48 -13.61 8.23
C GLN A 5 0.02 -12.46 9.10
N PHE A 6 -0.54 -11.45 8.46
CA PHE A 6 -1.25 -10.36 9.13
C PHE A 6 -2.64 -10.30 8.54
N LEU A 7 -3.62 -10.87 9.25
CA LEU A 7 -5.06 -10.60 9.10
C LEU A 7 -5.76 -11.09 10.38
N PHE A 8 -5.74 -10.28 11.43
CA PHE A 8 -6.72 -9.23 11.79
C PHE A 8 -8.03 -9.80 12.34
N THR A 9 -8.08 -10.03 13.66
CA THR A 9 -9.33 -10.38 14.36
C THR A 9 -10.03 -9.12 14.85
N ALA A 10 -11.09 -8.72 14.13
CA ALA A 10 -12.24 -8.05 14.70
C ALA A 10 -12.87 -9.03 15.70
N PHE A 11 -12.90 -8.81 17.00
CA PHE A 11 -13.94 -7.99 17.62
C PHE A 11 -13.57 -7.58 19.04
N ASP A 12 -12.53 -8.18 19.60
CA ASP A 12 -12.06 -7.83 20.93
C ASP A 12 -10.90 -6.84 20.83
N ARG A 13 -11.25 -5.56 20.96
CA ARG A 13 -10.28 -4.46 20.99
C ARG A 13 -9.42 -4.49 22.23
N ARG A 14 -9.73 -5.36 23.21
CA ARG A 14 -8.93 -5.54 24.39
C ARG A 14 -8.08 -6.81 24.26
N ASN A 15 -6.84 -6.72 24.71
CA ASN A 15 -6.03 -7.89 24.96
C ASN A 15 -6.67 -8.62 26.17
N PRO A 16 -7.02 -9.92 26.04
CA PRO A 16 -7.76 -10.64 27.09
C PRO A 16 -6.94 -10.86 28.36
N GLU A 17 -5.61 -10.88 28.26
CA GLU A 17 -4.71 -11.09 29.39
C GLU A 17 -4.52 -9.81 30.22
N THR A 18 -4.48 -8.65 29.56
CA THR A 18 -4.16 -7.36 30.18
C THR A 18 -5.36 -6.43 30.33
N GLY A 19 -6.47 -6.71 29.63
CA GLY A 19 -7.63 -5.83 29.52
C GLY A 19 -7.38 -4.52 28.75
N ARG A 20 -6.16 -4.33 28.22
CA ARG A 20 -5.70 -3.10 27.53
C ARG A 20 -6.13 -3.08 26.08
N GLN A 21 -6.24 -1.90 25.47
CA GLN A 21 -6.52 -1.83 24.04
C GLN A 21 -5.38 -2.44 23.21
N LYS A 22 -5.72 -3.21 22.17
CA LYS A 22 -4.77 -3.67 21.15
C LYS A 22 -4.44 -2.53 20.19
N CYS A 23 -3.21 -2.50 19.70
CA CYS A 23 -2.78 -1.60 18.65
C CYS A 23 -3.61 -1.83 17.39
N ARG A 24 -4.14 -0.75 16.81
CA ARG A 24 -4.95 -0.80 15.58
C ARG A 24 -4.17 -1.21 14.34
N LEU A 25 -2.84 -1.26 14.40
CA LEU A 25 -1.97 -1.66 13.29
C LEU A 25 -1.37 -3.06 13.47
N CYS A 26 -0.72 -3.35 14.60
CA CYS A 26 0.03 -4.61 14.79
C CYS A 26 -0.56 -5.54 15.88
N GLU A 27 -1.72 -5.20 16.44
CA GLU A 27 -2.46 -5.96 17.46
C GLU A 27 -1.76 -6.18 18.82
N LYS A 28 -0.50 -5.77 18.98
CA LYS A 28 0.21 -5.75 20.27
C LYS A 28 -0.52 -4.86 21.28
N PRO A 29 -0.41 -5.12 22.60
CA PRO A 29 -0.97 -4.21 23.61
C PRO A 29 -0.48 -2.77 23.41
N ALA A 30 -1.40 -1.81 23.45
CA ALA A 30 -1.06 -0.40 23.50
C ALA A 30 -0.67 -0.04 24.95
N GLU A 31 0.60 0.34 25.14
CA GLU A 31 1.13 0.74 26.44
C GLU A 31 0.80 2.22 26.72
N PRO A 32 0.45 2.59 27.98
CA PRO A 32 0.31 3.97 28.39
C PRO A 32 1.55 4.81 28.05
N PRO A 33 1.39 6.07 27.60
CA PRO A 33 0.16 6.85 27.51
C PRO A 33 -0.66 6.62 26.22
N LYS A 34 -0.25 5.69 25.35
CA LYS A 34 -0.82 5.53 24.01
C LYS A 34 -2.12 4.71 24.08
N ARG A 35 -3.17 5.18 23.40
CA ARG A 35 -4.50 4.54 23.43
C ARG A 35 -4.75 3.58 22.27
N PHE A 36 -4.23 3.89 21.08
CA PHE A 36 -4.62 3.22 19.84
C PHE A 36 -3.47 2.55 19.09
N TYR A 37 -2.23 2.96 19.34
CA TYR A 37 -1.03 2.46 18.67
C TYR A 37 0.04 2.14 19.71
N CYS A 38 0.75 1.03 19.55
CA CYS A 38 1.80 0.64 20.50
C CYS A 38 3.09 1.46 20.35
N SER A 39 3.29 2.11 19.20
CA SER A 39 4.45 2.96 18.92
C SER A 39 4.06 4.16 18.07
N ASP A 40 4.92 5.18 18.04
CA ASP A 40 4.72 6.34 17.16
C ASP A 40 4.86 5.91 15.71
N GLU A 41 5.76 5.00 15.41
CA GLU A 41 5.87 4.32 14.12
C GLU A 41 4.54 3.67 13.68
N CYS A 42 3.86 2.91 14.56
CA CYS A 42 2.56 2.33 14.22
C CYS A 42 1.47 3.38 13.99
N SER A 43 1.54 4.50 14.73
CA SER A 43 0.63 5.62 14.53
C SER A 43 0.90 6.31 13.19
N GLU A 44 2.16 6.58 12.88
CA GLU A 44 2.61 7.17 11.63
C GLU A 44 2.21 6.29 10.47
N LEU A 45 2.64 5.02 10.44
CA LEU A 45 2.28 4.05 9.39
C LEU A 45 0.78 3.97 9.15
N PHE A 46 -0.03 3.98 10.21
CA PHE A 46 -1.48 4.03 10.07
C PHE A 46 -1.93 5.34 9.39
N GLN A 47 -1.43 6.50 9.80
CA GLN A 47 -1.73 7.78 9.16
C GLN A 47 -1.28 7.84 7.70
N LEU A 48 -0.14 7.21 7.36
CA LEU A 48 0.36 7.12 5.98
C LEU A 48 -0.59 6.32 5.12
N ALA A 49 -1.13 5.25 5.71
CA ALA A 49 -2.10 4.37 5.10
C ALA A 49 -3.51 4.99 5.00
N LEU A 50 -3.76 6.23 5.42
CA LEU A 50 -5.12 6.82 5.31
C LEU A 50 -5.39 7.49 3.96
N SER A 51 -4.36 7.87 3.20
CA SER A 51 -4.56 8.59 1.93
C SER A 51 -3.49 8.30 0.89
N TRP A 52 -3.90 8.29 -0.38
CA TRP A 52 -2.97 8.12 -1.50
C TRP A 52 -1.86 9.18 -1.54
N PRO A 53 -2.12 10.48 -1.32
CA PRO A 53 -1.05 11.49 -1.28
C PRO A 53 0.00 11.20 -0.20
N ALA A 54 -0.43 10.77 1.00
CA ALA A 54 0.49 10.41 2.07
C ALA A 54 1.31 9.17 1.69
N ALA A 55 0.65 8.10 1.27
CA ALA A 55 1.32 6.86 0.85
C ALA A 55 2.36 7.11 -0.26
N ARG A 56 1.98 7.92 -1.26
CA ARG A 56 2.87 8.37 -2.33
C ARG A 56 4.08 9.14 -1.80
N TYR A 57 3.88 10.12 -0.93
CA TYR A 57 4.99 10.89 -0.33
C TYR A 57 5.99 9.96 0.39
N TRP A 58 5.51 9.01 1.17
CA TRP A 58 6.37 8.11 1.93
C TRP A 58 7.08 7.06 1.08
N ALA A 59 6.43 6.57 0.01
CA ALA A 59 7.11 5.74 -0.98
C ALA A 59 8.26 6.50 -1.65
N LEU A 60 8.04 7.75 -2.07
CA LEU A 60 9.10 8.60 -2.64
C LEU A 60 10.25 8.85 -1.67
N LYS A 61 9.92 9.13 -0.40
CA LYS A 61 10.92 9.35 0.65
C LYS A 61 11.73 8.09 0.93
N ARG A 62 11.08 6.92 1.04
CA ARG A 62 11.74 5.60 1.20
C ARG A 62 12.72 5.33 0.06
N ASP A 63 12.30 5.62 -1.16
CA ASP A 63 13.09 5.36 -2.37
C ASP A 63 14.09 6.51 -2.66
N ASN A 64 14.27 7.45 -1.73
CA ASN A 64 15.14 8.62 -1.84
C ASN A 64 14.95 9.40 -3.15
N HIS A 65 13.69 9.58 -3.57
CA HIS A 65 13.34 10.24 -4.82
C HIS A 65 14.08 9.63 -6.03
N ARG A 66 14.20 8.30 -6.08
CA ARG A 66 14.83 7.58 -7.18
C ARG A 66 13.93 6.46 -7.69
N CYS A 67 13.98 6.23 -8.99
CA CYS A 67 13.38 5.05 -9.59
C CYS A 67 14.06 3.79 -9.06
N VAL A 68 13.28 2.88 -8.47
CA VAL A 68 13.79 1.62 -7.91
C VAL A 68 14.37 0.70 -9.00
N LYS A 69 13.86 0.79 -10.24
CA LYS A 69 14.28 -0.05 -11.36
C LYS A 69 15.58 0.44 -12.02
N CYS A 70 15.71 1.74 -12.30
CA CYS A 70 16.85 2.29 -13.06
C CYS A 70 17.75 3.25 -12.29
N GLY A 71 17.42 3.59 -11.03
CA GLY A 71 18.22 4.47 -10.16
C GLY A 71 18.18 5.96 -10.50
N LYS A 72 17.53 6.36 -11.61
CA LYS A 72 17.36 7.78 -11.99
C LYS A 72 16.66 8.56 -10.90
N VAL A 73 17.11 9.79 -10.66
CA VAL A 73 16.40 10.73 -9.78
C VAL A 73 15.04 11.01 -10.41
N VAL A 74 14.02 11.03 -9.55
CA VAL A 74 12.66 11.38 -9.92
C VAL A 74 12.17 12.48 -8.98
N ALA A 75 11.72 13.58 -9.56
CA ALA A 75 11.13 14.67 -8.81
C ALA A 75 9.80 14.23 -8.19
N GLY A 76 9.50 14.76 -7.00
CA GLY A 76 8.10 14.86 -6.55
C GLY A 76 7.30 15.62 -7.62
N SER A 77 5.98 15.43 -7.69
CA SER A 77 5.13 16.01 -8.75
C SER A 77 5.35 17.53 -8.92
N HIS A 78 6.26 17.90 -9.81
CA HIS A 78 6.49 19.26 -10.25
C HIS A 78 5.76 19.40 -11.58
N HIS A 79 4.67 20.16 -11.54
CA HIS A 79 4.00 20.59 -12.75
C HIS A 79 4.65 21.87 -13.22
N GLU A 80 5.05 21.92 -14.48
CA GLU A 80 5.43 23.18 -15.12
C GLU A 80 4.24 23.66 -15.93
N TYR A 81 3.85 24.93 -15.75
CA TYR A 81 2.82 25.52 -16.59
C TYR A 81 3.43 25.83 -17.95
N ASN A 82 2.96 25.15 -18.99
CA ASN A 82 3.39 25.42 -20.35
C ASN A 82 2.54 26.56 -20.92
N GLU A 83 3.19 27.69 -21.14
CA GLU A 83 2.57 28.92 -21.64
C GLU A 83 1.97 28.79 -23.04
N GLU A 84 2.56 27.95 -23.90
CA GLU A 84 2.15 27.80 -25.31
C GLU A 84 0.87 26.96 -25.42
N THR A 85 0.82 25.85 -24.69
CA THR A 85 -0.34 24.93 -24.68
C THR A 85 -1.39 25.33 -23.65
N LYS A 86 -1.08 26.31 -22.79
CA LYS A 86 -1.91 26.74 -21.64
C LYS A 86 -2.32 25.59 -20.74
N ARG A 87 -1.45 24.59 -20.58
CA ARG A 87 -1.66 23.38 -19.79
C ARG A 87 -0.52 23.17 -18.80
N LEU A 88 -0.81 22.53 -17.69
CA LEU A 88 0.24 21.95 -16.85
C LEU A 88 0.86 20.78 -17.64
N VAL A 89 2.15 20.88 -17.90
CA VAL A 89 2.93 19.83 -18.55
C VAL A 89 3.75 19.12 -17.48
N TRP A 90 3.79 17.81 -17.64
CA TRP A 90 4.51 16.91 -16.76
C TRP A 90 6.00 16.99 -17.11
N SER A 91 6.87 17.29 -16.15
CA SER A 91 8.31 17.19 -16.37
C SER A 91 8.71 15.73 -16.61
N GLU A 92 9.70 15.46 -17.45
CA GLU A 92 10.20 14.10 -17.70
C GLU A 92 10.74 13.40 -16.43
N GLU A 93 10.93 14.18 -15.36
CA GLU A 93 11.44 13.73 -14.08
C GLU A 93 10.35 13.26 -13.10
N ILE A 94 9.07 13.20 -13.50
CA ILE A 94 8.01 12.82 -12.56
C ILE A 94 8.17 11.39 -12.06
N ALA A 95 8.16 11.28 -10.74
CA ALA A 95 8.05 10.01 -10.06
C ALA A 95 6.62 9.46 -10.17
N ASN A 96 6.47 8.22 -10.63
CA ASN A 96 5.26 7.46 -10.46
C ASN A 96 5.41 6.48 -9.32
N VAL A 97 4.53 6.60 -8.33
CA VAL A 97 4.35 5.55 -7.34
C VAL A 97 3.29 4.60 -7.86
N HIS A 98 3.69 3.37 -8.13
CA HIS A 98 2.86 2.32 -8.69
C HIS A 98 2.57 1.25 -7.64
N HIS A 99 1.42 0.59 -7.72
CA HIS A 99 1.17 -0.58 -6.88
C HIS A 99 1.88 -1.79 -7.50
N VAL A 100 2.65 -2.53 -6.70
CA VAL A 100 3.25 -3.78 -7.14
C VAL A 100 2.14 -4.80 -7.39
N ILE A 101 1.28 -5.04 -6.40
CA ILE A 101 0.12 -5.90 -6.59
C ILE A 101 -1.01 -5.10 -7.25
N PRO A 102 -1.58 -5.58 -8.37
CA PRO A 102 -2.68 -4.93 -9.05
C PRO A 102 -3.84 -4.56 -8.14
N VAL A 103 -4.30 -3.31 -8.20
CA VAL A 103 -5.46 -2.81 -7.42
C VAL A 103 -6.69 -3.71 -7.56
N ALA A 104 -6.98 -4.20 -8.77
CA ALA A 104 -8.10 -5.10 -9.01
C ALA A 104 -7.96 -6.43 -8.23
N TYR A 105 -6.74 -6.95 -8.11
CA TYR A 105 -6.46 -8.16 -7.34
C TYR A 105 -6.59 -7.90 -5.84
N LEU A 106 -6.07 -6.78 -5.34
CA LEU A 106 -6.24 -6.38 -3.94
C LEU A 106 -7.71 -6.25 -3.57
N TRP A 107 -8.53 -5.68 -4.45
CA TRP A 107 -9.98 -5.61 -4.24
C TRP A 107 -10.63 -7.00 -4.10
N THR A 108 -10.21 -7.97 -4.91
CA THR A 108 -10.67 -9.35 -4.80
C THR A 108 -10.28 -9.97 -3.46
N GLN A 109 -9.04 -9.78 -3.01
CA GLN A 109 -8.58 -10.27 -1.70
C GLN A 109 -9.35 -9.63 -0.55
N ILE A 110 -9.61 -8.32 -0.62
CA ILE A 110 -10.44 -7.61 0.37
C ILE A 110 -11.85 -8.20 0.40
N ARG A 111 -12.48 -8.43 -0.76
CA ARG A 111 -13.83 -9.03 -0.80
C ARG A 111 -13.87 -10.42 -0.19
N ILE A 112 -12.87 -11.26 -0.46
CA ILE A 112 -12.75 -12.59 0.16
C ILE A 112 -12.58 -12.47 1.68
N ALA A 113 -11.69 -11.58 2.13
CA ALA A 113 -11.41 -11.37 3.56
C ALA A 113 -12.62 -10.79 4.33
N LEU A 114 -13.48 -10.02 3.66
CA LEU A 114 -14.72 -9.52 4.25
C LEU A 114 -15.79 -10.61 4.39
N GLY A 115 -15.70 -11.71 3.63
CA GLY A 115 -16.64 -12.82 3.69
C GLY A 115 -18.11 -12.38 3.72
N ASP A 116 -18.83 -12.89 4.72
CA ASP A 116 -20.25 -12.67 4.94
C ASP A 116 -20.57 -11.46 5.83
N LEU A 117 -19.60 -10.56 6.07
CA LEU A 117 -19.88 -9.32 6.79
C LEU A 117 -20.93 -8.49 6.03
N GLU A 118 -21.85 -7.86 6.78
CA GLU A 118 -22.93 -7.06 6.23
C GLU A 118 -22.95 -5.61 6.79
N GLY A 119 -23.72 -4.75 6.12
CA GLY A 119 -24.03 -3.40 6.58
C GLY A 119 -22.82 -2.51 6.91
N ASN A 120 -22.93 -1.79 8.03
CA ASN A 120 -21.92 -0.82 8.48
C ASN A 120 -20.59 -1.49 8.84
N GLU A 121 -20.64 -2.73 9.31
CA GLU A 121 -19.44 -3.47 9.70
C GLU A 121 -18.60 -3.83 8.47
N ARG A 122 -19.23 -4.36 7.43
CA ARG A 122 -18.58 -4.64 6.15
C ARG A 122 -17.94 -3.38 5.56
N THR A 123 -18.67 -2.27 5.56
CA THR A 123 -18.20 -0.99 5.02
C THR A 123 -16.98 -0.48 5.76
N TRP A 124 -17.05 -0.46 7.10
CA TRP A 124 -15.94 -0.01 7.92
C TRP A 124 -14.72 -0.92 7.76
N ARG A 125 -14.91 -2.24 7.73
CA ARG A 125 -13.82 -3.20 7.50
C ARG A 125 -13.20 -3.07 6.12
N ALA A 126 -14.01 -2.87 5.08
CA ALA A 126 -13.51 -2.65 3.73
C ALA A 126 -12.61 -1.41 3.67
N GLN A 127 -12.98 -0.33 4.36
CA GLN A 127 -12.19 0.89 4.40
C GLN A 127 -10.86 0.72 5.14
N GLN A 128 -10.85 -0.02 6.26
CA GLN A 128 -9.62 -0.36 6.99
C GLN A 128 -8.69 -1.24 6.14
N LEU A 129 -9.24 -2.30 5.54
CA LEU A 129 -8.47 -3.20 4.69
C LEU A 129 -7.93 -2.50 3.45
N LYS A 130 -8.73 -1.64 2.81
CA LYS A 130 -8.26 -0.82 1.69
C LYS A 130 -7.08 0.06 2.11
N SER A 131 -7.21 0.74 3.24
CA SER A 131 -6.17 1.64 3.78
C SER A 131 -4.86 0.88 3.99
N ILE A 132 -4.93 -0.25 4.69
CA ILE A 132 -3.75 -1.07 5.01
C ILE A 132 -3.14 -1.69 3.75
N VAL A 133 -3.95 -2.27 2.88
CA VAL A 133 -3.47 -3.09 1.76
C VAL A 133 -3.04 -2.26 0.56
N PHE A 134 -3.79 -1.20 0.22
CA PHE A 134 -3.48 -0.37 -0.94
C PHE A 134 -2.29 0.52 -0.66
N PHE A 135 -2.24 1.08 0.54
CA PHE A 135 -1.26 2.10 0.90
C PHE A 135 -0.10 1.54 1.72
N HIS A 136 0.02 0.22 1.84
CA HIS A 136 1.21 -0.41 2.41
C HIS A 136 2.43 -0.04 1.56
N LEU A 137 3.49 0.47 2.19
CA LEU A 137 4.68 0.91 1.45
C LEU A 137 5.30 -0.25 0.65
N ASP A 138 5.34 -1.46 1.18
CA ASP A 138 5.88 -2.63 0.44
C ASP A 138 5.08 -2.99 -0.81
N ASN A 139 3.83 -2.55 -0.91
CA ASN A 139 3.02 -2.72 -2.11
C ASN A 139 3.16 -1.53 -3.08
N LEU A 140 4.00 -0.55 -2.75
CA LEU A 140 4.24 0.64 -3.57
C LEU A 140 5.69 0.64 -4.06
N ILE A 141 5.88 0.97 -5.33
CA ILE A 141 7.19 1.11 -5.97
C ILE A 141 7.30 2.46 -6.67
N THR A 142 8.43 3.15 -6.48
CA THR A 142 8.73 4.38 -7.21
C THR A 142 9.39 4.06 -8.55
N LEU A 143 8.79 4.51 -9.63
CA LEU A 143 9.26 4.35 -11.01
C LEU A 143 9.39 5.71 -11.69
N CYS A 144 10.34 5.88 -12.60
CA CYS A 144 10.31 7.02 -13.51
C CYS A 144 9.20 6.79 -14.56
N GLU A 145 8.53 7.87 -15.01
CA GLU A 145 7.49 7.82 -16.03
C GLU A 145 7.95 7.02 -17.26
N ILE A 146 9.12 7.37 -17.81
CA ILE A 146 9.71 6.70 -18.97
C ILE A 146 11.17 6.34 -18.67
N PRO A 147 11.62 5.10 -18.98
CA PRO A 147 10.86 3.99 -19.57
C PRO A 147 10.16 3.08 -18.54
N CYS A 148 10.54 3.15 -17.26
CA CYS A 148 10.25 2.06 -16.32
C CYS A 148 8.76 1.89 -15.99
N HIS A 149 8.01 2.96 -15.77
CA HIS A 149 6.58 2.87 -15.47
C HIS A 149 5.76 2.44 -16.70
N LYS A 150 6.09 2.98 -17.87
CA LYS A 150 5.50 2.56 -19.15
C LYS A 150 5.76 1.08 -19.46
N GLU A 151 6.99 0.61 -19.32
CA GLU A 151 7.34 -0.82 -19.47
C GLU A 151 6.55 -1.72 -18.51
N GLU A 152 6.31 -1.26 -17.28
CA GLU A 152 5.54 -2.02 -16.30
C GLU A 152 4.07 -2.18 -16.74
N HIS A 153 3.49 -1.13 -17.30
CA HIS A 153 2.15 -1.18 -17.90
C HIS A 153 2.09 -2.06 -19.15
N GLU A 154 3.06 -1.95 -20.06
CA GLU A 154 3.06 -2.62 -21.36
C GLU A 154 3.49 -4.10 -21.30
N SER A 155 4.36 -4.47 -20.35
CA SER A 155 4.86 -5.83 -20.20
C SER A 155 3.80 -6.85 -19.76
N GLY A 156 2.57 -6.42 -19.54
CA GLY A 156 1.49 -7.28 -19.09
C GLY A 156 1.81 -7.95 -17.76
N TRP A 157 2.55 -7.28 -16.86
CA TRP A 157 2.87 -7.83 -15.54
C TRP A 157 1.60 -8.27 -14.80
N TYR A 158 0.51 -7.52 -15.01
CA TYR A 158 -0.86 -7.86 -14.62
C TYR A 158 -1.36 -9.22 -15.12
N GLU A 159 -0.98 -9.64 -16.33
CA GLU A 159 -1.33 -10.94 -16.91
C GLU A 159 -0.51 -12.09 -16.32
N LYS A 160 0.72 -11.85 -15.84
CA LYS A 160 1.47 -12.87 -15.08
C LYS A 160 0.84 -13.15 -13.71
N PHE A 161 0.10 -12.19 -13.15
CA PHE A 161 -0.75 -12.39 -11.98
C PHE A 161 -2.12 -12.99 -12.31
N ARG A 162 -2.53 -13.01 -13.58
CA ARG A 162 -3.64 -13.86 -14.04
C ARG A 162 -3.20 -15.32 -13.98
N MET A 163 -3.45 -15.92 -12.82
CA MET A 163 -3.75 -17.33 -12.69
C MET A 163 -2.64 -18.30 -13.13
N LYS A 164 -1.74 -18.61 -12.19
CA LYS A 164 -1.54 -20.03 -11.91
C LYS A 164 -2.80 -20.54 -11.21
N GLU A 165 -3.71 -21.04 -12.03
CA GLU A 165 -4.92 -21.77 -11.66
C GLU A 165 -4.56 -23.14 -11.07
N THR A 166 -3.60 -23.18 -10.15
CA THR A 166 -3.20 -24.37 -9.41
C THR A 166 -3.78 -24.19 -8.03
N GLY A 167 -4.61 -25.13 -7.56
CA GLY A 167 -5.39 -25.08 -6.31
C GLY A 167 -4.61 -24.96 -4.99
N GLN A 168 -3.50 -24.24 -4.95
CA GLN A 168 -2.77 -23.85 -3.76
C GLN A 168 -2.62 -22.32 -3.69
N LYS A 169 -3.20 -21.77 -2.63
CA LYS A 169 -3.24 -20.33 -2.30
C LYS A 169 -1.90 -19.86 -1.71
N THR A 170 -0.86 -19.75 -2.52
CA THR A 170 0.38 -19.07 -2.08
C THR A 170 0.81 -18.03 -3.09
N LEU A 171 0.85 -16.78 -2.64
CA LEU A 171 1.48 -15.66 -3.34
C LEU A 171 3.00 -15.86 -3.26
N GLU A 172 3.62 -16.28 -4.35
CA GLU A 172 5.07 -16.09 -4.51
C GLU A 172 5.30 -14.63 -4.85
N VAL A 173 5.51 -13.80 -3.82
CA VAL A 173 6.03 -12.44 -4.01
C VAL A 173 7.47 -12.60 -4.49
N PHE A 174 7.72 -12.28 -5.76
CA PHE A 174 9.08 -12.22 -6.30
C PHE A 174 9.87 -11.17 -5.51
N SER A 175 10.73 -11.60 -4.60
CA SER A 175 11.71 -10.70 -4.00
C SER A 175 12.77 -10.39 -5.06
N HIS A 176 12.82 -9.16 -5.53
CA HIS A 176 14.05 -8.68 -6.18
C HIS A 176 15.16 -8.67 -5.12
N LYS A 177 16.25 -9.37 -5.41
CA LYS A 177 17.50 -9.33 -4.63
C LYS A 177 18.14 -7.95 -4.71
#